data_AF-A0A177K2U3-F1
#
_entry.id   AF-A0A177K2U3-F1
#
_cell.length_a   1.000
_cell.length_b   1.000
_cell.length_c   1.000
_cell.angle_alpha   90.00
_cell.angle_beta   90.00
_cell.angle_gamma   90.00
#
_symmetry.space_group_name_H-M   'P 1'
#
loop_
_entity.id
_entity.type
_entity.pdbx_description
1 polymer ?
#
loop_
_entity_poly.entity_id
_entity_poly.type
_entity_poly.pdbx_seq_one_letter_code
_entity_poly.pdbx_strand_id
1 'polypeptide(L)'
;MGESQTYIVKLKPPSVEEWRTWVQMGYLGSYERYAAQAAITAGERMFLHGDLGPHCTECLAPSENLCDYPVGEGKTCDRALCDEHSKGIAADTHYCRDHWLMWMDYLASQRGYEVLNNVTPLGTVVKP
;
A
#
# COMPACT_ATOMS: atom_id res chain seq x y z
N MET A 1 -7.65 -19.53 20.33
CA MET A 1 -8.18 -18.16 20.34
C MET A 1 -7.03 -17.24 19.98
N GLY A 2 -7.08 -16.58 18.83
CA GLY A 2 -6.05 -15.61 18.45
C GLY A 2 -6.07 -14.42 19.40
N GLU A 3 -4.90 -13.85 19.71
CA GLU A 3 -4.80 -12.65 20.53
C GLU A 3 -5.40 -11.47 19.76
N SER A 4 -6.27 -10.70 20.43
CA SER A 4 -6.83 -9.47 19.85
C SER A 4 -5.72 -8.44 19.71
N GLN A 5 -5.49 -7.97 18.49
CA GLN A 5 -4.47 -6.98 18.17
C GLN A 5 -5.06 -5.57 18.12
N THR A 6 -4.20 -4.56 18.20
CA THR A 6 -4.58 -3.16 18.01
C THR A 6 -3.94 -2.63 16.74
N TYR A 7 -4.73 -2.01 15.87
CA TYR A 7 -4.28 -1.41 14.62
C TYR A 7 -4.42 0.11 14.68
N ILE A 8 -3.50 0.81 14.03
CA ILE A 8 -3.53 2.27 13.92
C ILE A 8 -3.87 2.62 12.46
N VAL A 9 -5.05 3.17 12.23
CA VAL A 9 -5.49 3.59 10.91
C VAL A 9 -5.50 5.11 10.84
N LYS A 10 -4.80 5.66 9.84
CA LYS A 10 -4.88 7.08 9.50
C LYS A 10 -6.08 7.32 8.61
N LEU A 11 -6.98 8.20 9.02
CA LEU A 11 -8.19 8.50 8.26
C LEU A 11 -7.82 9.23 6.96
N LYS A 12 -8.19 8.64 5.82
CA LYS A 12 -7.84 9.14 4.48
C LYS A 12 -8.62 10.44 4.19
N PRO A 13 -8.07 11.38 3.40
CA PRO A 13 -8.85 12.51 2.89
C PRO A 13 -9.98 12.02 1.99
N PRO A 14 -11.04 12.82 1.77
CA PRO A 14 -12.16 12.41 0.95
C PRO A 14 -11.71 12.02 -0.46
N SER A 15 -12.19 10.88 -0.93
CA SER A 15 -12.00 10.41 -2.30
C SER A 15 -13.33 10.01 -2.94
N VAL A 16 -13.43 10.18 -4.25
CA VAL A 16 -14.61 9.78 -5.03
C VAL A 16 -14.79 8.26 -5.01
N GLU A 17 -13.69 7.51 -4.99
CA GLU A 17 -13.70 6.05 -4.97
C GLU A 17 -14.26 5.51 -3.66
N GLU A 18 -13.81 6.03 -2.53
CA GLU A 18 -14.34 5.65 -1.22
C GLU A 18 -15.82 6.05 -1.10
N TRP A 19 -16.18 7.25 -1.56
CA TRP A 19 -17.59 7.65 -1.63
C TRP A 19 -18.45 6.67 -2.43
N ARG A 20 -17.97 6.20 -3.60
CA ARG A 20 -18.69 5.18 -4.40
C ARG A 20 -18.87 3.88 -3.63
N THR A 21 -17.87 3.47 -2.86
CA THR A 21 -17.95 2.30 -1.98
C THR A 21 -19.04 2.50 -0.92
N TRP A 22 -19.08 3.66 -0.25
CA TRP A 22 -20.14 4.00 0.69
C TRP A 22 -21.53 3.97 0.05
N VAL A 23 -21.68 4.49 -1.17
CA VAL A 23 -22.95 4.44 -1.92
C VAL A 23 -23.38 2.99 -2.19
N GLN A 24 -22.44 2.11 -2.58
CA GLN A 24 -22.73 0.68 -2.76
C GLN A 24 -23.17 0.00 -1.46
N MET A 25 -22.68 0.48 -0.31
CA MET A 25 -23.11 0.03 1.02
C MET A 25 -24.42 0.66 1.51
N GLY A 26 -25.07 1.49 0.69
CA GLY A 26 -26.38 2.10 0.99
C GLY A 26 -26.33 3.55 1.49
N TYR A 27 -25.19 4.23 1.41
CA TYR A 27 -25.12 5.67 1.68
C TYR A 27 -25.89 6.46 0.61
N LEU A 28 -26.85 7.29 1.04
CA LEU A 28 -27.73 8.06 0.14
C LEU A 28 -27.32 9.53 -0.02
N GLY A 29 -26.19 9.95 0.56
CA GLY A 29 -25.73 11.34 0.51
C GLY A 29 -24.94 11.66 -0.75
N SER A 30 -24.90 12.94 -1.12
CA SER A 30 -24.05 13.42 -2.21
C SER A 30 -22.56 13.33 -1.85
N TYR A 31 -21.71 13.44 -2.88
CA TYR A 31 -20.26 13.51 -2.67
C TYR A 31 -19.87 14.71 -1.80
N GLU A 32 -20.50 15.87 -1.98
CA GLU A 32 -20.21 17.09 -1.20
C GLU A 32 -20.48 16.87 0.29
N ARG A 33 -21.58 16.20 0.63
CA ARG A 33 -21.90 15.86 2.02
C ARG A 33 -20.89 14.88 2.61
N TYR A 34 -20.54 13.85 1.85
CA TYR A 34 -19.50 12.89 2.25
C TYR A 34 -18.16 13.59 2.47
N ALA A 35 -17.73 14.41 1.50
CA ALA A 35 -16.43 15.06 1.50
C ALA A 35 -16.30 16.06 2.65
N ALA A 36 -17.36 16.84 2.93
CA ALA A 36 -17.40 17.74 4.08
C ALA A 36 -17.23 16.98 5.40
N GLN A 37 -17.85 15.81 5.54
CA GLN A 37 -17.74 15.00 6.76
C GLN A 37 -16.35 14.35 6.90
N ALA A 38 -15.83 13.73 5.84
CA ALA A 38 -14.53 13.08 5.86
C ALA A 38 -13.37 14.08 6.04
N ALA A 39 -13.50 15.29 5.49
CA ALA A 39 -12.49 16.35 5.65
C ALA A 39 -12.29 16.79 7.11
N ILE A 40 -13.31 16.66 7.96
CA ILE A 40 -13.21 17.06 9.38
C ILE A 40 -12.17 16.22 10.12
N THR A 41 -12.12 14.92 9.85
CA THR A 41 -11.27 13.96 10.57
C THR A 41 -10.07 13.49 9.75
N ALA A 42 -9.84 14.07 8.57
CA ALA A 42 -8.76 13.67 7.68
C ALA A 42 -7.39 13.82 8.37
N GLY A 43 -6.60 12.75 8.36
CA GLY A 43 -5.29 12.70 9.01
C GLY A 43 -5.31 12.35 10.49
N GLU A 44 -6.48 12.29 11.14
CA GLU A 44 -6.60 11.75 12.50
C GLU A 44 -6.31 10.24 12.52
N ARG A 45 -6.05 9.71 13.72
CA ARG A 45 -5.77 8.29 13.94
C ARG A 45 -6.96 7.63 14.62
N MET A 46 -7.41 6.53 14.04
CA MET A 46 -8.38 5.60 14.61
C MET A 46 -7.65 4.36 15.13
N PHE A 47 -8.05 3.89 16.31
CA PHE A 47 -7.55 2.64 16.89
C PHE A 47 -8.60 1.55 16.70
N LEU A 48 -8.23 0.47 16.02
CA LEU A 48 -9.11 -0.67 15.77
C LEU A 48 -8.60 -1.87 16.57
N HIS A 49 -9.48 -2.51 17.32
CA HIS A 49 -9.16 -3.75 18.04
C HIS A 49 -9.80 -4.94 17.34
N GLY A 50 -9.02 -5.99 17.10
CA GLY A 50 -9.52 -7.21 16.48
C GLY A 50 -8.40 -8.03 15.84
N ASP A 51 -8.78 -8.86 14.87
CA ASP A 51 -7.84 -9.61 14.02
C ASP A 51 -8.10 -9.19 12.56
N LEU A 52 -7.30 -8.26 12.07
CA LEU A 52 -7.33 -7.74 10.69
C LEU A 52 -6.14 -8.26 9.88
N GLY A 53 -5.47 -9.32 10.34
CA GLY A 53 -4.27 -9.86 9.72
C GLY A 53 -2.98 -9.15 10.18
N PRO A 54 -1.88 -9.31 9.42
CA PRO A 54 -0.57 -8.79 9.81
C PRO A 54 -0.55 -7.26 9.91
N HIS A 55 0.25 -6.74 10.84
CA HIS A 55 0.57 -5.32 10.89
C HIS A 55 1.54 -4.92 9.77
N CYS A 56 1.35 -3.71 9.26
CA CYS A 56 2.41 -3.00 8.60
C CYS A 56 3.60 -2.87 9.56
N THR A 57 4.75 -3.34 9.10
CA THR A 57 5.99 -3.38 9.89
C THR A 57 6.47 -1.99 10.33
N GLU A 58 6.00 -0.93 9.65
CA GLU A 58 6.45 0.46 9.89
C GLU A 58 5.50 1.26 10.80
N CYS A 59 4.20 0.95 10.84
CA CYS A 59 3.22 1.83 11.50
C CYS A 59 2.05 1.16 12.23
N LEU A 60 2.01 -0.18 12.31
CA LEU A 60 0.91 -0.92 12.95
C LEU A 60 -0.49 -0.72 12.31
N ALA A 61 -0.57 -0.13 11.11
CA ALA A 61 -1.77 -0.21 10.30
C ALA A 61 -1.98 -1.66 9.83
N PRO A 62 -3.21 -2.07 9.43
CA PRO A 62 -3.39 -3.33 8.72
C PRO A 62 -2.51 -3.37 7.47
N SER A 63 -1.89 -4.51 7.22
CA SER A 63 -1.10 -4.73 6.00
C SER A 63 -2.03 -5.04 4.83
N GLU A 64 -1.78 -4.42 3.69
CA GLU A 64 -2.52 -4.67 2.43
C GLU A 64 -1.60 -5.28 1.37
N ASN A 65 -0.29 -5.01 1.46
CA ASN A 65 0.72 -5.42 0.49
C ASN A 65 1.89 -6.15 1.17
N LEU A 66 2.62 -6.95 0.39
CA LEU A 66 3.91 -7.53 0.78
C LEU A 66 5.04 -6.90 -0.03
N CYS A 67 6.26 -6.92 0.50
CA CYS A 67 7.43 -6.49 -0.26
C CYS A 67 7.91 -7.60 -1.19
N ASP A 68 7.73 -7.40 -2.50
CA ASP A 68 8.04 -8.39 -3.54
C ASP A 68 9.50 -8.34 -4.02
N TYR A 69 10.38 -7.63 -3.30
CA TYR A 69 11.77 -7.49 -3.73
C TYR A 69 12.48 -8.85 -3.61
N PRO A 70 13.14 -9.33 -4.68
CA PRO A 70 13.80 -10.63 -4.67
C PRO A 70 15.02 -10.62 -3.76
N VAL A 71 15.12 -11.60 -2.87
CA VAL A 71 16.24 -11.74 -1.91
C VAL A 71 17.12 -12.97 -2.21
N GLY A 72 16.92 -13.61 -3.37
CA GLY A 72 17.63 -14.81 -3.81
C GLY A 72 16.83 -16.11 -3.58
N GLU A 73 17.29 -17.20 -4.19
CA GLU A 73 16.67 -18.54 -4.06
C GLU A 73 15.16 -18.60 -4.41
N GLY A 74 14.68 -17.70 -5.27
CA GLY A 74 13.26 -17.59 -5.61
C GLY A 74 12.37 -17.05 -4.49
N LYS A 75 12.96 -16.42 -3.46
CA LYS A 75 12.25 -15.79 -2.34
C LYS A 75 12.15 -14.28 -2.50
N THR A 76 11.16 -13.72 -1.83
CA THR A 76 10.89 -12.28 -1.72
C THR A 76 11.12 -11.80 -0.29
N CYS A 77 11.18 -10.48 -0.10
CA CYS A 77 11.37 -9.87 1.21
C CYS A 77 10.17 -10.15 2.15
N ASP A 78 8.95 -10.18 1.62
CA ASP A 78 7.69 -10.49 2.33
C ASP A 78 7.40 -9.60 3.54
N ARG A 79 8.05 -8.44 3.65
CA ARG A 79 7.71 -7.46 4.70
C ARG A 79 6.26 -7.02 4.49
N ALA A 80 5.45 -7.10 5.55
CA ALA A 80 4.06 -6.65 5.56
C ALA A 80 3.97 -5.11 5.57
N LEU A 81 3.23 -4.54 4.63
CA LEU A 81 3.14 -3.11 4.35
C LEU A 81 1.69 -2.66 4.16
N CYS A 82 1.32 -1.52 4.73
CA CYS A 82 0.11 -0.80 4.34
C CYS A 82 0.37 0.04 3.08
N ASP A 83 -0.69 0.52 2.43
CA ASP A 83 -0.62 1.39 1.24
C ASP A 83 0.38 2.55 1.34
N GLU A 84 0.42 3.24 2.49
CA GLU A 84 1.31 4.40 2.69
C GLU A 84 2.81 4.01 2.67
N HIS A 85 3.15 2.80 3.10
CA HIS A 85 4.52 2.30 3.22
C HIS A 85 4.93 1.36 2.09
N SER A 86 3.99 0.88 1.28
CA SER A 86 4.28 0.19 0.03
C SER A 86 4.54 1.17 -1.11
N LYS A 87 5.53 0.85 -1.96
CA LYS A 87 5.78 1.55 -3.22
C LYS A 87 5.45 0.62 -4.38
N GLY A 88 4.35 0.90 -5.08
CA GLY A 88 4.01 0.21 -6.32
C GLY A 88 5.05 0.51 -7.39
N ILE A 89 5.68 -0.54 -7.93
CA ILE A 89 6.73 -0.42 -8.96
C ILE A 89 6.32 -1.08 -10.28
N ALA A 90 5.38 -2.03 -10.24
CA ALA A 90 4.69 -2.62 -11.39
C ALA A 90 3.26 -3.01 -10.97
N ALA A 91 2.46 -3.53 -11.91
CA ALA A 91 1.15 -4.09 -11.58
C ALA A 91 1.31 -5.23 -10.57
N ASP A 92 0.56 -5.17 -9.46
CA ASP A 92 0.61 -6.13 -8.36
C ASP A 92 2.03 -6.38 -7.81
N THR A 93 2.92 -5.39 -7.86
CA THR A 93 4.28 -5.51 -7.30
C THR A 93 4.62 -4.28 -6.47
N HIS A 94 4.95 -4.51 -5.21
CA HIS A 94 5.17 -3.49 -4.21
C HIS A 94 6.51 -3.69 -3.50
N TYR A 95 7.29 -2.63 -3.34
CA TYR A 95 8.52 -2.65 -2.55
C TYR A 95 8.37 -1.85 -1.25
N CYS A 96 9.04 -2.31 -0.19
CA CYS A 96 9.24 -1.50 1.02
C CYS A 96 10.16 -0.32 0.70
N ARG A 97 10.24 0.66 1.61
CA ARG A 97 11.08 1.85 1.42
C ARG A 97 12.52 1.52 1.05
N ASP A 98 13.14 0.59 1.76
CA ASP A 98 14.57 0.27 1.59
C ASP A 98 14.83 -0.37 0.22
N HIS A 99 14.00 -1.34 -0.16
CA HIS A 99 14.10 -2.00 -1.46
C HIS A 99 13.66 -1.12 -2.63
N TRP A 100 12.75 -0.17 -2.40
CA TRP A 100 12.43 0.84 -3.40
C TRP A 100 13.63 1.76 -3.68
N LEU A 101 14.39 2.16 -2.66
CA LEU A 101 15.62 2.95 -2.87
C LEU A 101 16.67 2.15 -3.67
N MET A 102 16.87 0.87 -3.32
CA MET A 102 17.75 -0.02 -4.09
C MET A 102 17.30 -0.18 -5.55
N TRP A 103 15.98 -0.25 -5.77
CA TRP A 103 15.40 -0.31 -7.11
C TRP A 103 15.63 0.99 -7.91
N MET A 104 15.50 2.16 -7.27
CA MET A 104 15.81 3.44 -7.91
C MET A 104 17.30 3.54 -8.30
N ASP A 105 18.20 3.11 -7.41
CA ASP A 105 19.64 3.07 -7.69
C ASP A 105 19.97 2.11 -8.85
N TYR A 106 19.26 0.98 -8.93
CA TYR A 106 19.35 0.05 -10.05
C TYR A 106 18.97 0.72 -11.38
N LEU A 107 17.80 1.36 -11.45
CA LEU A 107 17.34 2.06 -12.66
C LEU A 107 18.32 3.17 -13.09
N ALA A 108 18.94 3.87 -12.12
CA ALA A 108 19.90 4.93 -12.40
C ALA A 108 21.27 4.41 -12.90
N SER A 109 21.68 3.21 -12.49
CA SER A 109 23.03 2.69 -12.72
C SER A 109 23.19 1.80 -13.95
N GLN A 110 22.09 1.31 -14.54
CA GLN A 110 22.11 0.30 -15.62
C GLN A 110 22.91 -0.98 -15.28
N ARG A 111 23.17 -1.26 -13.99
CA ARG A 111 23.93 -2.44 -13.52
C ARG A 111 22.98 -3.48 -12.93
N GLY A 112 22.85 -4.61 -13.63
CA GLY A 112 21.89 -5.70 -13.38
C GLY A 112 22.06 -6.49 -12.08
N TYR A 113 21.01 -6.52 -11.26
CA TYR A 113 20.53 -7.79 -10.72
C TYR A 113 19.68 -8.44 -11.81
N GLU A 114 20.16 -9.52 -12.44
CA GLU A 114 19.45 -10.18 -13.56
C GLU A 114 18.00 -10.54 -13.21
N VAL A 115 17.75 -10.87 -11.94
CA VAL A 115 16.42 -11.21 -11.40
C VAL A 115 15.41 -10.06 -11.43
N LEU A 116 15.84 -8.81 -11.63
CA LEU A 116 14.96 -7.64 -11.70
C LEU A 116 14.65 -7.19 -13.13
N ASN A 117 15.22 -7.86 -14.14
CA ASN A 117 14.97 -7.55 -15.56
C ASN A 117 13.55 -7.90 -16.03
N ASN A 118 12.82 -8.73 -15.27
CA ASN A 118 11.45 -9.15 -15.57
C ASN A 118 10.38 -8.13 -15.12
N VAL A 119 10.76 -7.14 -14.32
CA VAL A 119 9.83 -6.14 -13.80
C VAL A 119 9.76 -4.97 -14.79
N THR A 120 8.57 -4.72 -15.35
CA THR A 120 8.32 -3.53 -16.18
C THR A 120 7.90 -2.36 -15.30
N PRO A 121 8.69 -1.27 -15.21
CA PRO A 121 8.35 -0.14 -14.36
C PRO A 121 7.04 0.55 -14.80
N LEU A 122 6.23 0.98 -13.84
CA LEU A 122 5.05 1.81 -14.11
C LEU A 122 5.43 3.06 -14.92
N GLY A 123 4.71 3.31 -16.03
CA GLY A 123 4.94 4.47 -16.90
C GLY A 123 5.99 4.27 -18.00
N THR A 124 6.65 3.10 -18.08
CA THR A 124 7.47 2.75 -19.25
C THR A 124 6.59 2.17 -20.36
N VAL A 125 6.57 2.84 -21.52
CA VAL A 125 5.97 2.25 -22.72
C VAL A 125 6.94 1.22 -23.24
N VAL A 126 6.56 -0.06 -23.19
CA VAL A 126 7.31 -1.12 -23.87
C VAL A 126 7.26 -0.80 -25.35
N LYS A 127 8.40 -0.38 -25.92
CA LYS A 127 8.51 -0.24 -27.37
C LYS A 127 8.49 -1.67 -27.95
N PRO A 128 7.62 -1.94 -28.95
CA PRO A 128 7.43 -3.29 -29.49
C PRO A 128 8.72 -3.89 -30.06
#